data_AF-A0A7W7KN66-F1
#
_entry.id   AF-A0A7W7KN66-F1
#
_cell.length_a   1.000
_cell.length_b   1.000
_cell.length_c   1.000
_cell.angle_alpha   90.00
_cell.angle_beta   90.00
_cell.angle_gamma   90.00
#
_symmetry.space_group_name_H-M   'P 1'
#
loop_
_entity.id
_entity.type
_entity.pdbx_description
1 polymer ?
#
loop_
_entity_poly.entity_id
_entity_poly.type
_entity_poly.pdbx_seq_one_letter_code
_entity_poly.pdbx_strand_id
1 'polypeptide(L)'
;MFGHPELEQFYWDIKRRLIEHKIFRICTVEEIPNKGLTRIIICSLWRIDRLTDGSVKLYTYSTTSKKWSRDNRLEAWPNVPLWPVQATQSLSWWEHLLSKAIEVVMKQNGYEALCKKREHRDTAFLVEKSLLKFYLPRQVRKRTKKPGGQTKYVRRDGFITSASGNSGARALRASFYDHIRETELFSAAMAIHPRMGTLKMYLRYALQAEHVKRIARENRNLLPIMARVGEKYWQQQDLFSRHNWVLRPGETILAQRRGFTELNASFLTPAGWKWVCRSSITVVEALTKQDMGRGMKIDLIEALAHANITVKVPALVWYKVINLGSRIRNIDQNRVATSRFLKAFVTEAHRVWKTDGFNQLKTWLKNRAHHGLIDWLNFEGFALGFPGKHDGMASFNRHSVDWHHRMTLKRLEGSENLKWESDLAECVIDGYTCRPLTNHAALSKEGYEQSHCVVSYVYLCADDLYRVFSIISPGGERTTLGLELHGDPALWSVQQHQGYSNEAIPEAAEAIGDKLATLYSEAYLKRLGKRKRR
;
A
#
# COMPACT_ATOMS: atom_id res chain seq x y z
N MET A 1 -26.55 -13.66 -35.53
CA MET A 1 -25.88 -13.86 -34.21
C MET A 1 -26.16 -12.76 -33.16
N PHE A 2 -26.37 -11.50 -33.58
CA PHE A 2 -26.44 -10.35 -32.66
C PHE A 2 -27.76 -9.57 -32.70
N GLY A 3 -28.78 -10.11 -33.36
CA GLY A 3 -30.09 -9.45 -33.51
C GLY A 3 -30.11 -8.29 -34.51
N HIS A 4 -28.97 -7.92 -35.12
CA HIS A 4 -28.89 -6.87 -36.13
C HIS A 4 -27.92 -7.23 -37.28
N PRO A 5 -28.32 -7.10 -38.57
CA PRO A 5 -27.47 -7.45 -39.71
C PRO A 5 -26.15 -6.68 -39.75
N GLU A 6 -26.17 -5.38 -39.41
CA GLU A 6 -24.98 -4.54 -39.37
C GLU A 6 -23.92 -5.04 -38.36
N LEU A 7 -24.35 -5.51 -37.18
CA LEU A 7 -23.45 -6.07 -36.16
C LEU A 7 -22.85 -7.40 -36.60
N GLU A 8 -23.62 -8.21 -37.34
CA GLU A 8 -23.17 -9.48 -37.89
C GLU A 8 -22.15 -9.27 -39.01
N GLN A 9 -22.41 -8.34 -39.92
CA GLN A 9 -21.47 -7.92 -40.95
C GLN A 9 -20.17 -7.41 -40.32
N PHE A 10 -20.28 -6.52 -39.33
CA PHE A 10 -19.12 -5.98 -38.61
C PHE A 10 -18.30 -7.09 -37.94
N TYR A 11 -18.94 -8.05 -37.27
CA TYR A 11 -18.25 -9.20 -36.66
C TYR A 11 -17.43 -10.00 -37.70
N TRP A 12 -18.02 -10.32 -38.85
CA TRP A 12 -17.34 -11.09 -39.90
C TRP A 12 -16.21 -10.30 -40.56
N ASP A 13 -16.40 -8.99 -40.78
CA ASP A 13 -15.37 -8.12 -41.32
C ASP A 13 -14.16 -8.01 -40.40
N ILE A 14 -14.39 -7.83 -39.09
CA ILE A 14 -13.30 -7.85 -38.11
C ILE A 14 -12.62 -9.21 -38.10
N LYS A 15 -13.39 -10.31 -38.07
CA LYS A 15 -12.84 -11.67 -38.06
C LYS A 15 -11.92 -11.92 -39.26
N ARG A 16 -12.34 -11.51 -40.45
CA ARG A 16 -11.55 -11.59 -41.69
C ARG A 16 -10.25 -10.80 -41.59
N ARG A 17 -10.32 -9.53 -41.18
CA ARG A 17 -9.14 -8.66 -41.03
C ARG A 17 -8.12 -9.19 -40.03
N LEU A 18 -8.58 -9.76 -38.91
CA LEU A 18 -7.69 -10.36 -37.91
C LEU A 18 -6.82 -11.48 -38.49
N ILE A 19 -7.38 -12.28 -39.41
CA ILE A 19 -6.68 -13.37 -40.10
C ILE A 19 -5.80 -12.84 -41.24
N GLU A 20 -6.36 -12.01 -42.13
CA GLU A 20 -5.63 -11.45 -43.29
C GLU A 20 -4.35 -10.72 -42.87
N HIS A 21 -4.41 -9.95 -41.79
CA HIS A 21 -3.26 -9.20 -41.27
C HIS A 21 -2.41 -9.98 -40.26
N LYS A 22 -2.72 -11.26 -40.00
CA LYS A 22 -1.98 -12.13 -39.07
C LYS A 22 -1.83 -11.53 -37.66
N ILE A 23 -2.90 -10.91 -37.14
CA ILE A 23 -2.88 -10.12 -35.90
C ILE A 23 -2.45 -10.95 -34.68
N PHE A 24 -2.68 -12.26 -34.70
CA PHE A 24 -2.30 -13.15 -33.58
C PHE A 24 -0.82 -13.53 -33.56
N ARG A 25 0.00 -13.07 -34.53
CA ARG A 25 1.45 -13.25 -34.50
C ARG A 25 2.08 -12.26 -33.51
N ILE A 26 2.27 -12.71 -32.27
CA ILE A 26 2.72 -11.87 -31.15
C ILE A 26 4.07 -11.20 -31.43
N CYS A 27 5.03 -11.89 -32.04
CA CYS A 27 6.36 -11.34 -32.30
C CYS A 27 6.89 -11.82 -33.65
N THR A 28 7.46 -10.90 -34.41
CA THR A 28 8.29 -11.15 -35.60
C THR A 28 9.54 -10.30 -35.47
N VAL A 29 10.72 -10.88 -35.71
CA VAL A 29 11.99 -10.15 -35.77
C VAL A 29 12.48 -10.19 -37.22
N GLU A 30 12.91 -9.04 -37.73
CA GLU A 30 13.50 -8.88 -39.05
C GLU A 30 14.82 -8.12 -38.90
N GLU A 31 15.94 -8.76 -39.24
CA GLU A 31 17.21 -8.08 -39.39
C GLU A 31 17.33 -7.59 -40.83
N ILE A 32 17.65 -6.30 -41.01
CA ILE A 32 17.81 -5.69 -42.33
C ILE A 32 19.23 -5.11 -42.41
N PRO A 33 20.26 -5.95 -42.67
CA PRO A 33 21.66 -5.56 -42.61
C PRO A 33 21.98 -4.35 -43.50
N ASN A 34 21.43 -4.33 -44.71
CA ASN A 34 21.66 -3.26 -45.69
C ASN A 34 21.14 -1.88 -45.24
N LYS A 35 20.29 -1.84 -44.21
CA LYS A 35 19.77 -0.60 -43.62
C LYS A 35 20.29 -0.37 -42.19
N GLY A 36 21.17 -1.25 -41.70
CA GLY A 36 21.69 -1.18 -40.34
C GLY A 36 20.59 -1.15 -39.28
N LEU A 37 19.51 -1.93 -39.46
CA LEU A 37 18.37 -1.90 -38.55
C LEU A 37 17.87 -3.30 -38.20
N THR A 38 17.48 -3.45 -36.93
CA THR A 38 16.71 -4.59 -36.45
C THR A 38 15.28 -4.16 -36.19
N ARG A 39 14.32 -4.93 -36.66
CA ARG A 39 12.89 -4.62 -36.55
C ARG A 39 12.16 -5.68 -35.75
N ILE A 40 11.35 -5.23 -34.79
CA ILE A 40 10.38 -6.07 -34.09
C ILE A 40 8.98 -5.64 -34.47
N ILE A 41 8.15 -6.57 -34.93
CA ILE A 41 6.72 -6.38 -35.21
C ILE A 41 5.91 -7.17 -34.19
N ILE A 42 4.99 -6.48 -33.51
CA ILE A 42 4.10 -7.03 -32.49
C ILE A 42 2.68 -7.06 -33.04
N CYS A 43 2.08 -8.25 -33.09
CA CYS A 43 0.70 -8.47 -33.57
C CYS A 43 0.40 -7.86 -34.95
N SER A 44 1.41 -7.68 -35.80
CA SER A 44 1.31 -6.92 -37.06
C SER A 44 0.77 -5.48 -36.94
N LEU A 45 0.70 -4.92 -35.72
CA LEU A 45 0.08 -3.63 -35.44
C LEU A 45 1.09 -2.59 -34.93
N TRP A 46 2.11 -3.03 -34.20
CA TRP A 46 3.13 -2.16 -33.63
C TRP A 46 4.49 -2.59 -34.11
N ARG A 47 5.34 -1.63 -34.46
CA ARG A 47 6.67 -1.89 -35.01
C ARG A 47 7.71 -1.02 -34.36
N ILE A 48 8.80 -1.65 -33.94
CA ILE A 48 9.98 -1.04 -33.35
C ILE A 48 11.14 -1.28 -34.32
N ASP A 49 11.65 -0.22 -34.91
CA ASP A 49 12.89 -0.24 -35.70
C ASP A 49 14.02 0.29 -34.81
N ARG A 50 15.04 -0.53 -34.55
CA ARG A 50 16.26 -0.18 -33.83
C ARG A 50 17.38 0.03 -34.83
N LEU A 51 17.98 1.21 -34.82
CA LEU A 51 19.11 1.56 -35.68
C LEU A 51 20.45 1.19 -35.02
N THR A 52 21.52 1.12 -35.80
CA THR A 52 22.89 0.83 -35.32
C THR A 52 23.40 1.82 -34.28
N ASP A 53 23.03 3.09 -34.39
CA ASP A 53 23.35 4.14 -33.40
C ASP A 53 22.60 3.97 -32.06
N GLY A 54 21.71 2.98 -31.99
CA GLY A 54 20.90 2.72 -30.82
C GLY A 54 19.68 3.64 -30.67
N SER A 55 19.32 4.41 -31.68
CA SER A 55 18.04 5.13 -31.71
C SER A 55 16.90 4.18 -32.06
N VAL A 56 15.68 4.51 -31.61
CA VAL A 56 14.48 3.72 -31.90
C VAL A 56 13.48 4.51 -32.73
N LYS A 57 12.78 3.77 -33.58
CA LYS A 57 11.81 4.29 -34.52
C LYS A 57 10.52 3.49 -34.41
N LEU A 58 9.43 4.14 -34.00
CA LEU A 58 8.19 3.46 -33.61
C LEU A 58 7.06 3.73 -34.60
N TYR A 59 6.28 2.71 -34.92
CA TYR A 59 5.21 2.79 -35.91
C TYR A 59 3.97 2.00 -35.50
N THR A 60 2.81 2.47 -35.94
CA THR A 60 1.53 1.77 -35.86
C THR A 60 1.01 1.46 -37.27
N TYR A 61 0.37 0.31 -37.43
CA TYR A 61 -0.22 -0.11 -38.70
C TYR A 61 -1.73 0.18 -38.72
N SER A 62 -2.20 0.75 -39.82
CA SER A 62 -3.63 0.87 -40.10
C SER A 62 -4.08 -0.27 -41.00
N THR A 63 -5.00 -1.09 -40.50
CA THR A 63 -5.64 -2.16 -41.28
C THR A 63 -6.56 -1.62 -42.38
N THR A 64 -7.01 -0.38 -42.25
CA THR A 64 -7.89 0.29 -43.21
C THR A 64 -7.09 0.88 -44.37
N SER A 65 -6.06 1.68 -44.08
CA SER A 65 -5.23 2.32 -45.11
C SER A 65 -4.05 1.47 -45.58
N LYS A 66 -3.80 0.34 -44.91
CA LYS A 66 -2.70 -0.60 -45.15
C LYS A 66 -1.30 0.04 -45.08
N LYS A 67 -1.15 1.09 -44.27
CA LYS A 67 0.09 1.86 -44.14
C LYS A 67 0.62 1.84 -42.70
N TRP A 68 1.94 1.89 -42.59
CA TRP A 68 2.64 2.18 -41.33
C TRP A 68 2.78 3.69 -41.17
N SER A 69 2.40 4.19 -39.99
CA SER A 69 2.54 5.59 -39.61
C SER A 69 3.47 5.72 -38.41
N ARG A 70 4.27 6.80 -38.39
CA ARG A 70 5.14 7.10 -37.25
C ARG A 70 4.30 7.34 -35.99
N ASP A 71 4.70 6.76 -34.86
CA ASP A 71 4.02 6.98 -33.58
C ASP A 71 5.04 7.29 -32.47
N ASN A 72 5.05 8.55 -32.02
CA ASN A 72 5.88 8.99 -30.90
C ASN A 72 5.08 9.16 -29.59
N ARG A 73 3.75 8.92 -29.61
CA ARG A 73 2.86 9.14 -28.45
C ARG A 73 2.53 7.86 -27.71
N LEU A 74 2.61 6.72 -28.39
CA LEU A 74 2.41 5.39 -27.83
C LEU A 74 0.99 5.15 -27.26
N GLU A 75 -0.01 5.98 -27.61
CA GLU A 75 -1.35 5.93 -27.02
C GLU A 75 -2.01 4.56 -27.21
N ALA A 76 -1.94 4.02 -28.42
CA ALA A 76 -2.52 2.73 -28.80
C ALA A 76 -1.60 1.52 -28.48
N TRP A 77 -0.41 1.73 -27.92
CA TRP A 77 0.55 0.65 -27.66
C TRP A 77 0.19 -0.21 -26.44
N PRO A 78 0.53 -1.50 -26.46
CA PRO A 78 0.22 -2.41 -25.37
C PRO A 78 1.18 -2.23 -24.17
N ASN A 79 0.64 -2.40 -22.97
CA ASN A 79 1.42 -2.43 -21.73
C ASN A 79 1.98 -3.84 -21.48
N VAL A 80 3.02 -4.21 -22.23
CA VAL A 80 3.66 -5.53 -22.08
C VAL A 80 4.63 -5.51 -20.89
N PRO A 81 4.48 -6.38 -19.89
CA PRO A 81 5.43 -6.45 -18.77
C PRO A 81 6.70 -7.21 -19.16
N LEU A 82 7.82 -6.50 -19.25
CA LEU A 82 9.12 -7.07 -19.65
C LEU A 82 9.98 -7.53 -18.46
N TRP A 83 9.77 -6.96 -17.28
CA TRP A 83 10.55 -7.20 -16.08
C TRP A 83 9.97 -8.40 -15.36
N PRO A 84 10.73 -9.43 -15.00
CA PRO A 84 10.22 -10.59 -14.26
C PRO A 84 10.23 -10.32 -12.74
N VAL A 85 9.56 -9.25 -12.29
CA VAL A 85 9.33 -9.01 -10.86
C VAL A 85 8.08 -9.77 -10.39
N GLN A 86 7.87 -9.91 -9.09
CA GLN A 86 6.82 -10.79 -8.50
C GLN A 86 5.42 -10.59 -9.12
N ALA A 87 5.07 -9.39 -9.60
CA ALA A 87 3.79 -9.07 -10.23
C ALA A 87 3.68 -9.47 -11.72
N THR A 88 4.76 -9.93 -12.36
CA THR A 88 4.88 -10.07 -13.83
C THR A 88 5.60 -11.36 -14.25
N GLN A 89 5.76 -12.31 -13.31
CA GLN A 89 6.34 -13.64 -13.56
C GLN A 89 5.47 -14.49 -14.49
N SER A 90 4.15 -14.31 -14.46
CA SER A 90 3.24 -14.98 -15.39
C SER A 90 3.45 -14.51 -16.82
N LEU A 91 3.30 -15.42 -17.80
CA LEU A 91 3.24 -15.09 -19.22
C LEU A 91 1.81 -14.77 -19.69
N SER A 92 0.78 -14.96 -18.85
CA SER A 92 -0.65 -14.77 -19.20
C SER A 92 -1.02 -13.34 -19.63
N TRP A 93 -0.10 -12.37 -19.55
CA TRP A 93 -0.29 -11.04 -20.10
C TRP A 93 -0.48 -11.04 -21.63
N TRP A 94 -0.10 -12.11 -22.35
CA TRP A 94 -0.36 -12.22 -23.79
C TRP A 94 -1.85 -12.12 -24.14
N GLU A 95 -2.74 -12.54 -23.23
CA GLU A 95 -4.19 -12.43 -23.42
C GLU A 95 -4.62 -10.97 -23.48
N HIS A 96 -4.05 -10.14 -22.62
CA HIS A 96 -4.30 -8.70 -22.60
C HIS A 96 -3.71 -8.03 -23.86
N LEU A 97 -2.53 -8.49 -24.32
CA LEU A 97 -1.94 -8.02 -25.58
C LEU A 97 -2.85 -8.33 -26.79
N LEU A 98 -3.33 -9.57 -26.92
CA LEU A 98 -4.19 -9.96 -28.03
C LEU A 98 -5.57 -9.33 -27.93
N SER A 99 -6.13 -9.19 -26.73
CA SER A 99 -7.37 -8.42 -26.51
C SER A 99 -7.21 -6.98 -26.98
N LYS A 100 -6.06 -6.34 -26.66
CA LYS A 100 -5.77 -4.98 -27.12
C LYS A 100 -5.62 -4.89 -28.63
N ALA A 101 -4.98 -5.88 -29.26
CA ALA A 101 -4.85 -5.95 -30.71
C ALA A 101 -6.23 -6.06 -31.40
N ILE A 102 -7.14 -6.89 -30.87
CA ILE A 102 -8.52 -6.97 -31.36
C ILE A 102 -9.23 -5.62 -31.22
N GLU A 103 -9.14 -4.98 -30.06
CA GLU A 103 -9.73 -3.64 -29.81
C GLU A 103 -9.23 -2.60 -30.82
N VAL A 104 -7.92 -2.58 -31.12
CA VAL A 104 -7.33 -1.66 -32.09
C VAL A 104 -7.90 -1.88 -33.49
N VAL A 105 -8.01 -3.14 -33.94
CA VAL A 105 -8.61 -3.46 -35.25
C VAL A 105 -10.08 -3.06 -35.28
N MET A 106 -10.84 -3.32 -34.22
CA MET A 106 -12.25 -2.90 -34.12
C MET A 106 -12.40 -1.37 -34.21
N LYS A 107 -11.59 -0.61 -33.46
CA LYS A 107 -11.60 0.86 -33.49
C LYS A 107 -11.27 1.43 -34.87
N GLN A 108 -10.24 0.91 -35.53
CA GLN A 108 -9.86 1.32 -36.90
C GLN A 108 -10.96 1.07 -37.94
N ASN A 109 -11.93 0.21 -37.64
CA ASN A 109 -13.02 -0.18 -38.53
C ASN A 109 -14.39 0.33 -38.07
N GLY A 110 -14.44 1.35 -37.19
CA GLY A 110 -15.67 2.07 -36.87
C GLY A 110 -16.45 1.58 -35.66
N TYR A 111 -15.85 0.76 -34.78
CA TYR A 111 -16.54 0.27 -33.58
C TYR A 111 -17.13 1.39 -32.69
N GLU A 112 -16.40 2.50 -32.51
CA GLU A 112 -16.89 3.61 -31.68
C GLU A 112 -18.12 4.31 -32.28
N ALA A 113 -18.19 4.41 -33.61
CA ALA A 113 -19.36 4.93 -34.30
C ALA A 113 -20.55 3.98 -34.16
N LEU A 114 -20.28 2.66 -34.27
CA LEU A 114 -21.28 1.62 -34.11
C LEU A 114 -21.90 1.65 -32.69
N CYS A 115 -21.08 1.79 -31.64
CA CYS A 115 -21.54 1.87 -30.24
C CYS A 115 -22.38 3.11 -29.93
N LYS A 116 -22.28 4.18 -30.73
CA LYS A 116 -23.06 5.42 -30.53
C LYS A 116 -24.47 5.33 -31.11
N LYS A 117 -24.74 4.37 -32.01
CA LYS A 117 -26.08 4.16 -32.57
C LYS A 117 -27.02 3.62 -31.50
N ARG A 118 -28.18 4.25 -31.33
CA ARG A 118 -29.18 3.91 -30.30
C ARG A 118 -29.60 2.43 -30.36
N GLU A 119 -29.78 1.94 -31.57
CA GLU A 119 -30.12 0.55 -31.93
C GLU A 119 -29.06 -0.50 -31.53
N HIS A 120 -27.79 -0.11 -31.35
CA HIS A 120 -26.67 -1.03 -31.06
C HIS A 120 -26.07 -0.85 -29.67
N ARG A 121 -26.52 0.15 -28.90
CA ARG A 121 -25.90 0.54 -27.62
C ARG A 121 -25.75 -0.64 -26.66
N ASP A 122 -26.77 -1.50 -26.61
CA ASP A 122 -26.86 -2.62 -25.68
C ASP A 122 -26.41 -3.96 -26.28
N THR A 123 -26.01 -4.00 -27.55
CA THR A 123 -25.67 -5.24 -28.28
C THR A 123 -24.29 -5.20 -28.94
N ALA A 124 -23.72 -4.04 -29.23
CA ALA A 124 -22.39 -3.91 -29.84
C ALA A 124 -21.28 -4.56 -29.00
N PHE A 125 -21.37 -4.50 -27.67
CA PHE A 125 -20.40 -5.15 -26.79
C PHE A 125 -20.41 -6.69 -26.92
N LEU A 126 -21.51 -7.29 -27.40
CA LEU A 126 -21.60 -8.73 -27.65
C LEU A 126 -20.68 -9.16 -28.80
N VAL A 127 -20.42 -8.28 -29.77
CA VAL A 127 -19.46 -8.53 -30.86
C VAL A 127 -18.06 -8.69 -30.27
N GLU A 128 -17.61 -7.72 -29.48
CA GLU A 128 -16.32 -7.75 -28.78
C GLU A 128 -16.20 -9.02 -27.93
N LYS A 129 -17.20 -9.28 -27.09
CA LYS A 129 -17.24 -10.45 -26.22
C LYS A 129 -17.19 -11.77 -27.00
N SER A 130 -17.80 -11.83 -28.19
CA SER A 130 -17.81 -13.02 -29.02
C SER A 130 -16.47 -13.25 -29.72
N LEU A 131 -15.82 -12.20 -30.21
CA LEU A 131 -14.45 -12.26 -30.73
C LEU A 131 -13.47 -12.71 -29.65
N LEU A 132 -13.50 -12.09 -28.47
CA LEU A 132 -12.62 -12.45 -27.35
C LEU A 132 -12.86 -13.90 -26.91
N LYS A 133 -14.12 -14.33 -26.79
CA LYS A 133 -14.47 -15.72 -26.45
C LYS A 133 -14.03 -16.74 -27.49
N PHE A 134 -13.98 -16.35 -28.77
CA PHE A 134 -13.56 -17.23 -29.86
C PHE A 134 -12.04 -17.40 -29.86
N TYR A 135 -11.31 -16.28 -29.74
CA TYR A 135 -9.85 -16.29 -29.89
C TYR A 135 -9.08 -16.56 -28.61
N LEU A 136 -9.58 -16.13 -27.44
CA LEU A 136 -8.84 -16.16 -26.18
C LEU A 136 -9.39 -17.21 -25.20
N PRO A 137 -8.55 -17.70 -24.26
CA PRO A 137 -8.98 -18.60 -23.21
C PRO A 137 -10.04 -17.97 -22.29
N ARG A 138 -10.93 -18.80 -21.76
CA ARG A 138 -11.99 -18.36 -20.84
C ARG A 138 -12.21 -19.38 -19.72
N GLN A 139 -12.69 -18.89 -18.57
CA GLN A 139 -13.20 -19.77 -17.53
C GLN A 139 -14.59 -20.28 -17.91
N VAL A 140 -14.77 -21.59 -17.87
CA VAL A 140 -16.04 -22.26 -18.13
C VAL A 140 -16.44 -23.03 -16.88
N ARG A 141 -17.70 -22.90 -16.49
CA ARG A 141 -18.26 -23.64 -15.37
C ARG A 141 -18.28 -25.13 -15.69
N LYS A 142 -17.59 -25.95 -14.90
CA LYS A 142 -17.69 -27.41 -14.98
C LYS A 142 -18.78 -27.84 -14.00
N ARG A 143 -19.92 -28.29 -14.55
CA ARG A 143 -21.04 -28.81 -13.76
C ARG A 143 -20.59 -30.11 -13.09
N THR A 144 -20.46 -30.12 -11.78
CA THR A 144 -20.28 -31.33 -10.98
C THR A 144 -21.62 -32.05 -10.89
N LYS A 145 -21.68 -33.34 -11.26
CA LYS A 145 -22.91 -34.15 -11.25
C LYS A 145 -23.43 -34.48 -9.83
N LYS A 146 -22.73 -34.09 -8.76
CA LYS A 146 -23.12 -34.39 -7.37
C LYS A 146 -23.92 -33.23 -6.77
N PRO A 147 -25.10 -33.49 -6.16
CA PRO A 147 -25.79 -32.52 -5.32
C PRO A 147 -24.86 -32.07 -4.17
N GLY A 148 -24.74 -30.76 -3.94
CA GLY A 148 -23.86 -30.18 -2.90
C GLY A 148 -22.39 -29.94 -3.30
N GLY A 149 -21.97 -30.30 -4.52
CA GLY A 149 -20.58 -30.07 -4.96
C GLY A 149 -20.28 -28.60 -5.28
N GLN A 150 -19.18 -28.06 -4.74
CA GLN A 150 -18.66 -26.73 -5.10
C GLN A 150 -18.53 -26.58 -6.63
N THR A 151 -18.98 -25.45 -7.16
CA THR A 151 -18.84 -25.13 -8.58
C THR A 151 -17.37 -25.00 -8.95
N LYS A 152 -16.84 -25.94 -9.75
CA LYS A 152 -15.47 -25.84 -10.28
C LYS A 152 -15.46 -25.10 -11.61
N TYR A 153 -14.54 -24.16 -11.77
CA TYR A 153 -14.27 -23.48 -13.04
C TYR A 153 -13.05 -24.12 -13.69
N VAL A 154 -13.15 -24.42 -14.99
CA VAL A 154 -12.04 -24.93 -15.79
C VAL A 154 -11.72 -23.94 -16.88
N ARG A 155 -10.43 -23.71 -17.11
CA ARG A 155 -9.94 -22.87 -18.20
C ARG A 155 -10.08 -23.65 -19.51
N ARG A 156 -10.82 -23.10 -20.46
CA ARG A 156 -10.94 -23.65 -21.83
C ARG A 156 -10.22 -22.71 -22.77
N ASP A 157 -9.32 -23.24 -23.57
CA ASP A 157 -8.61 -22.49 -24.60
C ASP A 157 -9.58 -21.99 -25.70
N GLY A 158 -9.22 -20.85 -26.29
CA GLY A 158 -9.83 -20.34 -27.52
C GLY A 158 -9.14 -20.91 -28.75
N PHE A 159 -9.31 -20.23 -29.90
CA PHE A 159 -8.53 -20.52 -31.11
C PHE A 159 -7.02 -20.39 -30.85
N ILE A 160 -6.62 -19.41 -30.05
CA ILE A 160 -5.25 -19.31 -29.53
C ILE A 160 -5.17 -20.07 -28.21
N THR A 161 -4.40 -21.14 -28.21
CA THR A 161 -4.17 -21.97 -27.03
C THR A 161 -3.25 -21.28 -26.03
N SER A 162 -3.36 -21.65 -24.75
CA SER A 162 -2.49 -21.11 -23.71
C SER A 162 -1.01 -21.40 -23.97
N ALA A 163 -0.70 -22.57 -24.56
CA ALA A 163 0.65 -22.95 -24.95
C ALA A 163 1.21 -22.02 -26.06
N SER A 164 0.43 -21.79 -27.11
CA SER A 164 0.83 -20.91 -28.22
C SER A 164 1.01 -19.46 -27.77
N GLY A 165 0.05 -18.94 -27.00
CA GLY A 165 0.12 -17.59 -26.45
C GLY A 165 1.34 -17.38 -25.53
N ASN A 166 1.63 -18.32 -24.63
CA ASN A 166 2.81 -18.27 -23.78
C ASN A 166 4.12 -18.36 -24.58
N SER A 167 4.16 -19.15 -25.65
CA SER A 167 5.32 -19.23 -26.55
C SER A 167 5.59 -17.88 -27.20
N GLY A 168 4.56 -17.24 -27.77
CA GLY A 168 4.69 -15.90 -28.35
C GLY A 168 5.07 -14.83 -27.32
N ALA A 169 4.53 -14.91 -26.11
CA ALA A 169 4.88 -14.03 -25.00
C ALA A 169 6.37 -14.11 -24.65
N ARG A 170 6.90 -15.35 -24.58
CA ARG A 170 8.31 -15.62 -24.31
C ARG A 170 9.19 -15.10 -25.46
N ALA A 171 8.80 -15.37 -26.71
CA ALA A 171 9.52 -14.90 -27.88
C ALA A 171 9.60 -13.37 -27.94
N LEU A 172 8.50 -12.66 -27.67
CA LEU A 172 8.50 -11.20 -27.60
C LEU A 172 9.42 -10.67 -26.51
N ARG A 173 9.38 -11.28 -25.32
CA ARG A 173 10.25 -10.89 -24.21
C ARG A 173 11.71 -11.11 -24.58
N ALA A 174 12.08 -12.31 -25.07
CA ALA A 174 13.45 -12.62 -25.51
C ALA A 174 13.93 -11.61 -26.57
N SER A 175 13.15 -11.43 -27.64
CA SER A 175 13.48 -10.51 -28.73
C SER A 175 13.71 -9.07 -28.24
N PHE A 176 12.94 -8.60 -27.25
CA PHE A 176 13.19 -7.30 -26.64
C PHE A 176 14.57 -7.24 -25.97
N TYR A 177 14.93 -8.25 -25.16
CA TYR A 177 16.20 -8.28 -24.44
C TYR A 177 17.39 -8.43 -25.39
N ASP A 178 17.22 -9.15 -26.49
CA ASP A 178 18.29 -9.45 -27.45
C ASP A 178 18.53 -8.29 -28.43
N HIS A 179 17.46 -7.61 -28.88
CA HIS A 179 17.57 -6.66 -30.00
C HIS A 179 17.22 -5.20 -29.66
N ILE A 180 16.45 -4.93 -28.60
CA ILE A 180 15.94 -3.58 -28.30
C ILE A 180 16.54 -2.98 -27.03
N ARG A 181 16.85 -3.84 -26.04
CA ARG A 181 17.40 -3.42 -24.76
C ARG A 181 18.78 -2.80 -24.95
N GLU A 182 18.91 -1.57 -24.48
CA GLU A 182 20.19 -0.90 -24.28
C GLU A 182 20.45 -0.87 -22.77
N THR A 183 21.62 -1.34 -22.35
CA THR A 183 21.94 -1.62 -20.95
C THR A 183 21.84 -0.38 -20.07
N GLU A 184 22.37 0.76 -20.53
CA GLU A 184 22.37 1.99 -19.74
C GLU A 184 20.97 2.58 -19.59
N LEU A 185 20.23 2.69 -20.69
CA LEU A 185 18.86 3.16 -20.70
C LEU A 185 17.94 2.24 -19.89
N PHE A 186 18.12 0.91 -19.99
CA PHE A 186 17.35 -0.06 -19.22
C PHE A 186 17.63 0.08 -17.72
N SER A 187 18.89 0.29 -17.34
CA SER A 187 19.28 0.59 -15.96
C SER A 187 18.63 1.88 -15.44
N ALA A 188 18.56 2.93 -16.26
CA ALA A 188 17.86 4.17 -15.91
C ALA A 188 16.34 3.94 -15.74
N ALA A 189 15.70 3.26 -16.68
CA ALA A 189 14.29 2.91 -16.61
C ALA A 189 13.96 2.09 -15.35
N MET A 190 14.83 1.17 -14.96
CA MET A 190 14.72 0.40 -13.72
C MET A 190 14.85 1.23 -12.45
N ALA A 191 15.68 2.26 -12.48
CA ALA A 191 15.82 3.20 -11.38
C ALA A 191 14.54 4.03 -11.15
N ILE A 192 13.81 4.31 -12.23
CA ILE A 192 12.52 5.04 -12.18
C ILE A 192 11.39 4.11 -11.73
N HIS A 193 11.32 2.90 -12.30
CA HIS A 193 10.18 1.99 -12.15
C HIS A 193 10.62 0.56 -11.77
N PRO A 194 11.21 0.36 -10.58
CA PRO A 194 11.85 -0.92 -10.21
C PRO A 194 10.90 -2.11 -10.11
N ARG A 195 9.57 -1.88 -10.03
CA ARG A 195 8.56 -2.93 -9.82
C ARG A 195 7.48 -3.01 -10.89
N MET A 196 7.41 -2.07 -11.83
CA MET A 196 6.28 -1.95 -12.75
C MET A 196 6.70 -1.41 -14.13
N GLY A 197 7.85 -1.83 -14.63
CA GLY A 197 8.20 -1.47 -16.01
C GLY A 197 7.22 -2.12 -17.00
N THR A 198 6.92 -1.40 -18.09
CA THR A 198 6.27 -1.95 -19.29
C THR A 198 7.05 -1.59 -20.55
N LEU A 199 6.88 -2.36 -21.64
CA LEU A 199 7.48 -2.04 -22.94
C LEU A 199 7.18 -0.60 -23.35
N LYS A 200 5.92 -0.18 -23.23
CA LYS A 200 5.49 1.19 -23.51
C LYS A 200 6.31 2.23 -22.73
N MET A 201 6.57 1.99 -21.43
CA MET A 201 7.38 2.90 -20.61
C MET A 201 8.84 2.93 -21.05
N TYR A 202 9.44 1.78 -21.35
CA TYR A 202 10.82 1.75 -21.85
C TYR A 202 10.93 2.49 -23.20
N LEU A 203 9.99 2.25 -24.12
CA LEU A 203 9.99 2.89 -25.44
C LEU A 203 9.82 4.42 -25.34
N ARG A 204 9.02 4.89 -24.39
CA ARG A 204 8.89 6.32 -24.07
C ARG A 204 10.26 6.95 -23.73
N TYR A 205 11.08 6.28 -22.91
CA TYR A 205 12.44 6.73 -22.62
C TYR A 205 13.39 6.55 -23.80
N ALA A 206 13.23 5.48 -24.58
CA ALA A 206 14.08 5.21 -25.74
C ALA A 206 13.94 6.24 -26.87
N LEU A 207 12.74 6.84 -27.03
CA LEU A 207 12.54 7.96 -27.95
C LEU A 207 13.37 9.21 -27.57
N GLN A 208 13.81 9.31 -26.32
CA GLN A 208 14.64 10.40 -25.79
C GLN A 208 15.89 9.87 -25.08
N ALA A 209 16.44 8.78 -25.61
CA ALA A 209 17.49 8.01 -24.93
C ALA A 209 18.70 8.85 -24.51
N GLU A 210 19.10 9.82 -25.35
CA GLU A 210 20.23 10.71 -25.07
C GLU A 210 20.01 11.50 -23.76
N HIS A 211 18.86 12.17 -23.62
CA HIS A 211 18.56 13.00 -22.46
C HIS A 211 18.39 12.16 -21.19
N VAL A 212 17.71 11.01 -21.29
CA VAL A 212 17.52 10.11 -20.15
C VAL A 212 18.87 9.55 -19.67
N LYS A 213 19.75 9.14 -20.58
CA LYS A 213 21.10 8.66 -20.23
C LYS A 213 21.95 9.77 -19.61
N ARG A 214 21.93 10.98 -20.18
CA ARG A 214 22.62 12.14 -19.59
C ARG A 214 22.18 12.37 -18.14
N ILE A 215 20.87 12.48 -17.91
CA ILE A 215 20.32 12.66 -16.56
C ILE A 215 20.68 11.49 -15.64
N ALA A 216 20.67 10.25 -16.15
CA ALA A 216 21.06 9.08 -15.37
C ALA A 216 22.54 9.08 -14.96
N ARG A 217 23.43 9.68 -15.75
CA ARG A 217 24.86 9.84 -15.42
C ARG A 217 25.09 10.97 -14.42
N GLU A 218 24.44 12.10 -14.64
CA GLU A 218 24.67 13.32 -13.84
C GLU A 218 23.89 13.32 -12.51
N ASN A 219 22.65 12.81 -12.52
CA ASN A 219 21.67 12.97 -11.45
C ASN A 219 20.83 11.68 -11.26
N ARG A 220 21.48 10.51 -11.20
CA ARG A 220 20.80 9.20 -11.14
C ARG A 220 19.71 9.11 -10.07
N ASN A 221 19.96 9.68 -8.90
CA ASN A 221 19.03 9.66 -7.77
C ASN A 221 17.75 10.49 -8.01
N LEU A 222 17.77 11.42 -8.98
CA LEU A 222 16.63 12.28 -9.33
C LEU A 222 15.80 11.75 -10.51
N LEU A 223 16.15 10.58 -11.05
CA LEU A 223 15.35 9.90 -12.07
C LEU A 223 13.85 9.73 -11.71
N PRO A 224 13.46 9.43 -10.45
CA PRO A 224 12.05 9.40 -10.08
C PRO A 224 11.35 10.76 -10.23
N ILE A 225 12.06 11.88 -10.05
CA ILE A 225 11.53 13.23 -10.31
C ILE A 225 11.43 13.48 -11.81
N MET A 226 12.46 13.14 -12.58
CA MET A 226 12.48 13.27 -14.05
C MET A 226 11.23 12.64 -14.69
N ALA A 227 10.81 11.47 -14.21
CA ALA A 227 9.66 10.75 -14.74
C ALA A 227 8.32 11.46 -14.53
N ARG A 228 8.27 12.42 -13.60
CA ARG A 228 7.13 13.27 -13.28
C ARG A 228 7.26 14.67 -13.92
N VAL A 229 8.37 14.93 -14.62
CA VAL A 229 8.59 16.12 -15.43
C VAL A 229 8.13 15.83 -16.86
N GLY A 230 7.47 16.80 -17.49
CA GLY A 230 7.05 16.74 -18.87
C GLY A 230 8.24 16.49 -19.80
N GLU A 231 8.09 15.50 -20.68
CA GLU A 231 9.11 15.04 -21.63
C GLU A 231 9.85 16.14 -22.39
N LYS A 232 9.13 17.19 -22.82
CA LYS A 232 9.70 18.33 -23.55
C LYS A 232 10.80 19.09 -22.78
N TYR A 233 10.89 18.91 -21.47
CA TYR A 233 11.88 19.57 -20.61
C TYR A 233 13.12 18.71 -20.36
N TRP A 234 13.12 17.41 -20.69
CA TRP A 234 14.25 16.52 -20.40
C TRP A 234 15.55 16.94 -21.10
N GLN A 235 15.45 17.64 -22.23
CA GLN A 235 16.60 18.19 -22.94
C GLN A 235 17.35 19.30 -22.18
N GLN A 236 16.71 19.99 -21.22
CA GLN A 236 17.32 21.08 -20.44
C GLN A 236 18.50 20.58 -19.60
N GLN A 237 19.67 21.21 -19.74
CA GLN A 237 20.88 20.83 -19.01
C GLN A 237 20.79 21.17 -17.53
N ASP A 238 20.10 22.26 -17.20
CA ASP A 238 19.91 22.77 -15.85
C ASP A 238 18.62 22.27 -15.19
N LEU A 239 18.06 21.15 -15.68
CA LEU A 239 16.76 20.64 -15.26
C LEU A 239 16.61 20.55 -13.73
N PHE A 240 17.66 20.12 -13.01
CA PHE A 240 17.67 19.96 -11.55
C PHE A 240 18.37 21.10 -10.79
N SER A 241 18.66 22.20 -11.46
CA SER A 241 19.25 23.37 -10.84
C SER A 241 18.28 24.03 -9.85
N ARG A 242 18.81 24.76 -8.86
CA ARG A 242 17.98 25.47 -7.89
C ARG A 242 16.99 26.47 -8.50
N HIS A 243 17.31 27.05 -9.66
CA HIS A 243 16.47 28.10 -10.26
C HIS A 243 15.15 27.56 -10.82
N ASN A 244 15.09 26.25 -11.11
CA ASN A 244 13.87 25.60 -11.61
C ASN A 244 12.93 25.15 -10.49
N TRP A 245 13.43 24.96 -9.26
CA TRP A 245 12.70 24.29 -8.16
C TRP A 245 12.53 25.11 -6.88
N VAL A 246 13.31 26.18 -6.66
CA VAL A 246 13.27 26.98 -5.42
C VAL A 246 12.65 28.34 -5.68
N LEU A 247 11.62 28.70 -4.90
CA LEU A 247 10.92 29.97 -5.00
C LEU A 247 11.85 31.16 -4.73
N ARG A 248 11.58 32.25 -5.44
CA ARG A 248 12.23 33.55 -5.23
C ARG A 248 11.16 34.64 -5.19
N PRO A 249 11.32 35.66 -4.33
CA PRO A 249 10.37 36.76 -4.28
C PRO A 249 10.16 37.39 -5.66
N GLY A 250 8.91 37.49 -6.11
CA GLY A 250 8.54 38.14 -7.37
C GLY A 250 8.81 37.34 -8.66
N GLU A 251 9.39 36.13 -8.60
CA GLU A 251 9.68 35.30 -9.78
C GLU A 251 8.78 34.06 -9.86
N THR A 252 8.25 33.77 -11.04
CA THR A 252 7.61 32.47 -11.33
C THR A 252 8.64 31.46 -11.81
N ILE A 253 8.89 30.44 -11.01
CA ILE A 253 9.85 29.37 -11.35
C ILE A 253 9.24 28.30 -12.26
N LEU A 254 10.10 27.50 -12.88
CA LEU A 254 9.67 26.46 -13.80
C LEU A 254 8.77 25.40 -13.12
N ALA A 255 9.06 25.03 -11.87
CA ALA A 255 8.23 24.14 -11.04
C ALA A 255 6.78 24.59 -10.86
N GLN A 256 6.48 25.88 -10.99
CA GLN A 256 5.11 26.42 -10.89
C GLN A 256 4.37 26.44 -12.25
N ARG A 257 5.08 26.23 -13.37
CA ARG A 257 4.48 26.32 -14.70
C ARG A 257 3.65 25.08 -15.01
N ARG A 258 2.43 25.29 -15.51
CA ARG A 258 1.54 24.21 -15.93
C ARG A 258 2.21 23.32 -16.96
N GLY A 259 2.21 22.01 -16.70
CA GLY A 259 2.77 21.00 -17.59
C GLY A 259 4.29 20.81 -17.47
N PHE A 260 4.99 21.54 -16.58
CA PHE A 260 6.38 21.23 -16.27
C PHE A 260 6.50 19.97 -15.43
N THR A 261 5.83 19.90 -14.29
CA THR A 261 5.77 18.68 -13.48
C THR A 261 4.38 18.51 -12.89
N GLU A 262 3.98 17.27 -12.68
CA GLU A 262 2.79 16.91 -11.89
C GLU A 262 3.07 16.89 -10.37
N LEU A 263 4.32 17.15 -9.97
CA LEU A 263 4.71 17.28 -8.58
C LEU A 263 4.44 18.70 -8.11
N ASN A 264 3.72 18.87 -7.01
CA ASN A 264 3.67 20.16 -6.32
C ASN A 264 5.00 20.42 -5.59
N ALA A 265 6.07 20.71 -6.36
CA ALA A 265 7.45 20.68 -5.88
C ALA A 265 8.14 22.04 -5.97
N SER A 266 7.50 23.07 -5.42
CA SER A 266 8.08 24.40 -5.26
C SER A 266 8.68 24.54 -3.87
N PHE A 267 10.01 24.50 -3.77
CA PHE A 267 10.73 24.57 -2.50
C PHE A 267 10.82 26.00 -1.98
N LEU A 268 10.69 26.16 -0.67
CA LEU A 268 10.80 27.47 -0.02
C LEU A 268 12.26 27.87 0.18
N THR A 269 13.13 26.88 0.43
CA THR A 269 14.54 27.13 0.70
C THR A 269 15.47 26.33 -0.21
N PRO A 270 16.67 26.85 -0.50
CA PRO A 270 17.71 26.07 -1.17
C PRO A 270 18.12 24.81 -0.39
N ALA A 271 17.97 24.81 0.94
CA ALA A 271 18.34 23.69 1.80
C ALA A 271 17.41 22.48 1.57
N GLY A 272 16.10 22.71 1.44
CA GLY A 272 15.12 21.67 1.12
C GLY A 272 15.44 20.98 -0.20
N TRP A 273 15.65 21.75 -1.28
CA TRP A 273 16.02 21.18 -2.59
C TRP A 273 17.35 20.44 -2.54
N LYS A 274 18.37 21.02 -1.90
CA LYS A 274 19.69 20.41 -1.75
C LYS A 274 19.63 19.07 -0.98
N TRP A 275 18.73 18.96 -0.01
CA TRP A 275 18.49 17.71 0.72
C TRP A 275 17.94 16.62 -0.20
N VAL A 276 17.01 16.96 -1.10
CA VAL A 276 16.51 16.02 -2.13
C VAL A 276 17.62 15.61 -3.09
N CYS A 277 18.40 16.57 -3.62
CA CYS A 277 19.52 16.30 -4.52
C CYS A 277 20.59 15.38 -3.93
N ARG A 278 20.74 15.38 -2.60
CA ARG A 278 21.70 14.51 -1.87
C ARG A 278 21.08 13.19 -1.39
N SER A 279 19.77 13.04 -1.49
CA SER A 279 19.07 11.85 -1.03
C SER A 279 19.25 10.68 -2.00
N SER A 280 19.33 9.46 -1.46
CA SER A 280 19.40 8.26 -2.30
C SER A 280 18.15 8.08 -3.16
N ILE A 281 18.27 7.37 -4.28
CA ILE A 281 17.15 7.16 -5.22
C ILE A 281 15.91 6.56 -4.56
N THR A 282 16.07 5.64 -3.60
CA THR A 282 14.95 5.02 -2.87
C THR A 282 14.18 6.03 -2.03
N VAL A 283 14.87 7.03 -1.48
CA VAL A 283 14.25 8.12 -0.69
C VAL A 283 13.50 9.05 -1.63
N VAL A 284 14.11 9.45 -2.74
CA VAL A 284 13.46 10.29 -3.76
C VAL A 284 12.22 9.59 -4.35
N GLU A 285 12.34 8.30 -4.66
CA GLU A 285 11.21 7.48 -5.13
C GLU A 285 10.05 7.50 -4.11
N ALA A 286 10.35 7.36 -2.81
CA ALA A 286 9.34 7.42 -1.76
C ALA A 286 8.65 8.80 -1.69
N LEU A 287 9.39 9.89 -1.86
CA LEU A 287 8.84 11.25 -1.92
C LEU A 287 7.91 11.44 -3.13
N THR A 288 8.25 10.85 -4.28
CA THR A 288 7.45 10.99 -5.51
C THR A 288 6.22 10.09 -5.58
N LYS A 289 6.17 9.04 -4.74
CA LYS A 289 5.09 8.05 -4.67
C LYS A 289 3.92 8.45 -3.78
N GLN A 290 4.05 9.49 -2.96
CA GLN A 290 3.03 9.80 -1.97
C GLN A 290 1.76 10.42 -2.57
N ASP A 291 0.65 9.83 -2.13
CA ASP A 291 -0.74 10.26 -2.21
C ASP A 291 -1.30 10.63 -3.58
N MET A 292 -2.31 9.84 -3.98
CA MET A 292 -3.36 10.13 -4.96
C MET A 292 -3.69 11.64 -5.06
N GLY A 293 -2.90 12.39 -5.83
CA GLY A 293 -3.13 13.80 -6.18
C GLY A 293 -2.45 14.90 -5.37
N ARG A 294 -1.53 14.67 -4.41
CA ARG A 294 -0.98 15.77 -3.56
C ARG A 294 0.49 16.19 -3.78
N GLY A 295 1.25 15.50 -4.62
CA GLY A 295 2.64 15.89 -4.91
C GLY A 295 3.61 15.69 -3.73
N MET A 296 4.82 16.27 -3.81
CA MET A 296 5.80 16.17 -2.72
C MET A 296 5.36 16.98 -1.50
N LYS A 297 5.56 16.44 -0.28
CA LYS A 297 5.32 17.18 0.96
C LYS A 297 6.49 18.10 1.27
N ILE A 298 6.49 19.28 0.67
CA ILE A 298 7.59 20.25 0.77
C ILE A 298 7.89 20.61 2.22
N ASP A 299 6.90 20.89 3.06
CA ASP A 299 7.13 21.23 4.47
C ASP A 299 7.85 20.12 5.25
N LEU A 300 7.56 18.85 4.95
CA LEU A 300 8.28 17.72 5.54
C LEU A 300 9.75 17.71 5.10
N ILE A 301 10.01 17.96 3.82
CA ILE A 301 11.37 18.01 3.29
C ILE A 301 12.14 19.19 3.88
N GLU A 302 11.51 20.35 4.01
CA GLU A 302 12.10 21.53 4.65
C GLU A 302 12.40 21.25 6.14
N ALA A 303 11.52 20.56 6.87
CA ALA A 303 11.79 20.12 8.23
C ALA A 303 12.95 19.11 8.30
N LEU A 304 13.04 18.18 7.36
CA LEU A 304 14.16 17.23 7.27
C LEU A 304 15.50 17.93 6.97
N ALA A 305 15.50 18.93 6.10
CA ALA A 305 16.67 19.75 5.83
C ALA A 305 17.08 20.56 7.06
N HIS A 306 16.11 21.17 7.76
CA HIS A 306 16.33 21.94 8.98
C HIS A 306 16.82 21.08 10.16
N ALA A 307 16.38 19.82 10.24
CA ALA A 307 16.82 18.87 11.27
C ALA A 307 18.35 18.62 11.25
N ASN A 308 19.02 18.89 10.12
CA ASN A 308 20.47 18.76 9.93
C ASN A 308 21.02 17.44 10.49
N ILE A 309 20.42 16.33 10.04
CA ILE A 309 20.74 14.98 10.50
C ILE A 309 22.08 14.55 9.88
N THR A 310 23.07 14.28 10.73
CA THR A 310 24.43 13.90 10.31
C THR A 310 24.69 12.39 10.38
N VAL A 311 23.88 11.65 11.13
CA VAL A 311 24.02 10.19 11.27
C VAL A 311 23.61 9.45 10.00
N LYS A 312 24.37 8.42 9.63
CA LYS A 312 24.03 7.55 8.50
C LYS A 312 23.06 6.46 8.94
N VAL A 313 21.98 6.27 8.19
CA VAL A 313 20.98 5.21 8.43
C VAL A 313 20.62 4.49 7.12
N PRO A 314 20.13 3.24 7.17
CA PRO A 314 19.67 2.54 5.99
C PRO A 314 18.46 3.23 5.33
N ALA A 315 18.31 3.10 4.02
CA ALA A 315 17.21 3.72 3.26
C ALA A 315 15.81 3.37 3.78
N LEU A 316 15.63 2.20 4.41
CA LEU A 316 14.37 1.79 5.02
C LEU A 316 13.93 2.72 6.17
N VAL A 317 14.87 3.32 6.89
CA VAL A 317 14.56 4.31 7.94
C VAL A 317 13.95 5.56 7.31
N TRP A 318 14.57 6.10 6.26
CA TRP A 318 14.04 7.24 5.52
C TRP A 318 12.67 6.97 4.92
N TYR A 319 12.43 5.75 4.40
CA TYR A 319 11.10 5.34 3.95
C TYR A 319 10.05 5.40 5.07
N LYS A 320 10.37 4.91 6.27
CA LYS A 320 9.49 5.02 7.44
C LYS A 320 9.28 6.48 7.85
N VAL A 321 10.34 7.28 7.86
CA VAL A 321 10.29 8.72 8.19
C VAL A 321 9.38 9.48 7.22
N ILE A 322 9.51 9.25 5.92
CA ILE A 322 8.65 9.87 4.90
C ILE A 322 7.18 9.45 5.09
N ASN A 323 6.91 8.18 5.42
CA ASN A 323 5.55 7.70 5.65
C ASN A 323 4.93 8.15 6.98
N LEU A 324 5.72 8.31 8.04
CA LEU A 324 5.24 8.83 9.32
C LEU A 324 5.08 10.35 9.25
N GLY A 325 6.12 11.05 8.80
CA GLY A 325 6.17 12.49 8.68
C GLY A 325 5.08 13.04 7.76
N SER A 326 4.67 12.27 6.75
CA SER A 326 3.55 12.66 5.89
C SER A 326 2.20 12.71 6.61
N ARG A 327 2.07 12.10 7.79
CA ARG A 327 0.85 12.13 8.61
C ARG A 327 0.87 13.26 9.65
N ILE A 328 1.99 13.98 9.77
CA ILE A 328 2.10 15.17 10.63
C ILE A 328 1.32 16.31 9.98
N ARG A 329 0.45 16.96 10.74
CA ARG A 329 -0.37 18.10 10.32
C ARG A 329 0.36 19.41 10.64
N ASN A 330 0.08 20.46 9.86
CA ASN A 330 0.58 21.82 10.11
C ASN A 330 2.10 21.88 10.35
N ILE A 331 2.88 21.19 9.51
CA ILE A 331 4.34 21.13 9.61
C ILE A 331 4.96 22.51 9.44
N ASP A 332 4.36 23.36 8.60
CA ASP A 332 4.74 24.76 8.40
C ASP A 332 4.73 25.55 9.72
N GLN A 333 3.66 25.41 10.51
CA GLN A 333 3.52 26.06 11.82
C GLN A 333 4.43 25.41 12.88
N ASN A 334 4.65 24.09 12.78
CA ASN A 334 5.40 23.30 13.76
C ASN A 334 6.78 22.86 13.25
N ARG A 335 7.42 23.65 12.37
CA ARG A 335 8.60 23.20 11.63
C ARG A 335 9.78 22.83 12.53
N VAL A 336 10.07 23.64 13.53
CA VAL A 336 11.18 23.40 14.47
C VAL A 336 10.92 22.15 15.32
N ALA A 337 9.72 22.04 15.89
CA ALA A 337 9.29 20.88 16.68
C ALA A 337 9.33 19.59 15.83
N THR A 338 8.78 19.64 14.61
CA THR A 338 8.82 18.53 13.66
C THR A 338 10.26 18.14 13.33
N SER A 339 11.14 19.11 13.07
CA SER A 339 12.56 18.85 12.80
C SER A 339 13.26 18.12 13.95
N ARG A 340 12.96 18.51 15.20
CA ARG A 340 13.47 17.85 16.41
C ARG A 340 12.97 16.41 16.53
N PHE A 341 11.67 16.19 16.31
CA PHE A 341 11.09 14.84 16.28
C PHE A 341 11.80 13.96 15.26
N LEU A 342 11.92 14.42 14.01
CA LEU A 342 12.55 13.67 12.92
C LEU A 342 14.02 13.36 13.22
N LYS A 343 14.76 14.33 13.78
CA LYS A 343 16.14 14.13 14.22
C LYS A 343 16.25 13.06 15.30
N ALA A 344 15.43 13.14 16.34
CA ALA A 344 15.42 12.18 17.44
C ALA A 344 15.04 10.77 16.96
N PHE A 345 14.03 10.66 16.09
CA PHE A 345 13.62 9.39 15.50
C PHE A 345 14.75 8.73 14.69
N VAL A 346 15.42 9.50 13.82
CA VAL A 346 16.52 8.97 13.01
C VAL A 346 17.74 8.64 13.86
N THR A 347 18.01 9.42 14.91
CA THR A 347 19.11 9.16 15.85
C THR A 347 18.86 7.87 16.62
N GLU A 348 17.63 7.62 17.09
CA GLU A 348 17.30 6.36 17.76
C GLU A 348 17.33 5.17 16.79
N ALA A 349 16.83 5.34 15.56
CA ALA A 349 16.96 4.31 14.53
C ALA A 349 18.44 3.97 14.24
N HIS A 350 19.31 4.98 14.22
CA HIS A 350 20.75 4.78 14.10
C HIS A 350 21.31 3.98 15.29
N ARG A 351 20.93 4.33 16.52
CA ARG A 351 21.35 3.62 17.75
C ARG A 351 20.93 2.15 17.73
N VAL A 352 19.65 1.87 17.45
CA VAL A 352 19.12 0.49 17.34
C VAL A 352 19.89 -0.29 16.26
N TRP A 353 20.16 0.33 15.11
CA TRP A 353 20.92 -0.33 14.05
C TRP A 353 22.36 -0.66 14.46
N LYS A 354 23.04 0.28 15.10
CA LYS A 354 24.45 0.14 15.47
C LYS A 354 24.67 -0.79 16.67
N THR A 355 23.72 -0.81 17.59
CA THR A 355 23.81 -1.59 18.84
C THR A 355 23.21 -2.98 18.67
N ASP A 356 22.01 -3.06 18.09
CA ASP A 356 21.19 -4.28 18.11
C ASP A 356 21.12 -4.96 16.72
N GLY A 357 21.70 -4.31 15.71
CA GLY A 357 21.82 -4.85 14.35
C GLY A 357 20.61 -4.59 13.44
N PHE A 358 20.75 -4.99 12.18
CA PHE A 358 19.80 -4.66 11.12
C PHE A 358 18.44 -5.37 11.25
N ASN A 359 18.41 -6.59 11.79
CA ASN A 359 17.17 -7.32 12.02
C ASN A 359 16.33 -6.66 13.11
N GLN A 360 16.96 -6.21 14.21
CA GLN A 360 16.27 -5.50 15.26
C GLN A 360 15.75 -4.14 14.78
N LEU A 361 16.53 -3.41 13.97
CA LEU A 361 16.04 -2.20 13.30
C LEU A 361 14.76 -2.46 12.50
N LYS A 362 14.71 -3.55 11.71
CA LYS A 362 13.51 -3.90 10.94
C LYS A 362 12.30 -4.15 11.84
N THR A 363 12.47 -4.87 12.95
CA THR A 363 11.41 -5.10 13.93
C THR A 363 10.96 -3.79 14.57
N TRP A 364 11.90 -2.94 14.98
CA TRP A 364 11.63 -1.64 15.56
C TRP A 364 10.86 -0.72 14.61
N LEU A 365 11.23 -0.64 13.32
CA LEU A 365 10.52 0.17 12.33
C LEU A 365 9.08 -0.32 12.04
N LYS A 366 8.82 -1.62 12.22
CA LYS A 366 7.49 -2.22 12.06
C LYS A 366 6.57 -1.96 13.25
N ASN A 367 7.10 -1.50 14.39
CA ASN A 367 6.29 -1.21 15.57
C ASN A 367 5.20 -0.17 15.22
N ARG A 368 3.95 -0.52 15.55
CA ARG A 368 2.78 0.33 15.30
C ARG A 368 2.71 1.51 16.27
N ALA A 369 3.37 1.45 17.43
CA ALA A 369 3.44 2.54 18.40
C ALA A 369 3.97 3.85 17.79
N HIS A 370 4.81 3.77 16.75
CA HIS A 370 5.28 4.95 16.01
C HIS A 370 4.15 5.76 15.36
N HIS A 371 3.01 5.14 15.05
CA HIS A 371 1.84 5.88 14.57
C HIS A 371 1.16 6.65 15.70
N GLY A 372 1.10 6.06 16.91
CA GLY A 372 0.62 6.75 18.10
C GLY A 372 1.45 8.00 18.42
N LEU A 373 2.76 7.98 18.19
CA LEU A 373 3.58 9.20 18.33
C LEU A 373 3.04 10.36 17.47
N ILE A 374 2.66 10.07 16.23
CA ILE A 374 2.14 11.08 15.31
C ILE A 374 0.74 11.54 15.70
N ASP A 375 -0.11 10.63 16.17
CA ASP A 375 -1.44 10.97 16.67
C ASP A 375 -1.32 11.92 17.86
N TRP A 376 -0.51 11.57 18.86
CA TRP A 376 -0.26 12.43 20.02
C TRP A 376 0.30 13.81 19.62
N LEU A 377 1.34 13.86 18.77
CA LEU A 377 1.92 15.13 18.31
C LEU A 377 0.87 16.03 17.66
N ASN A 378 0.04 15.47 16.79
CA ASN A 378 -0.99 16.21 16.06
C ASN A 378 -2.12 16.76 16.95
N PHE A 379 -2.48 16.03 18.01
CA PHE A 379 -3.66 16.37 18.83
C PHE A 379 -3.33 17.11 20.12
N GLU A 380 -2.13 16.94 20.68
CA GLU A 380 -1.77 17.55 21.96
C GLU A 380 -0.29 17.96 22.02
N GLY A 381 0.63 17.14 21.53
CA GLY A 381 2.07 17.34 21.69
C GLY A 381 2.56 18.69 21.20
N PHE A 382 2.22 19.10 19.97
CA PHE A 382 2.66 20.40 19.43
C PHE A 382 2.09 21.58 20.22
N ALA A 383 0.82 21.50 20.65
CA ALA A 383 0.19 22.56 21.43
C ALA A 383 0.86 22.74 22.80
N LEU A 384 1.42 21.67 23.36
CA LEU A 384 2.20 21.68 24.60
C LEU A 384 3.69 22.02 24.38
N GLY A 385 4.10 22.38 23.16
CA GLY A 385 5.49 22.77 22.85
C GLY A 385 6.45 21.60 22.60
N PHE A 386 5.94 20.37 22.50
CA PHE A 386 6.76 19.21 22.15
C PHE A 386 6.97 19.11 20.63
N PRO A 387 8.13 18.56 20.18
CA PRO A 387 9.33 18.32 20.97
C PRO A 387 10.12 19.56 21.41
N GLY A 388 10.52 19.54 22.68
CA GLY A 388 11.53 20.43 23.23
C GLY A 388 12.95 20.09 22.75
N LYS A 389 13.92 20.94 23.11
CA LYS A 389 15.33 20.82 22.67
C LYS A 389 16.02 19.56 23.20
N HIS A 390 15.64 19.10 24.39
CA HIS A 390 16.28 17.99 25.10
C HIS A 390 15.46 16.70 25.08
N ASP A 391 14.31 16.69 24.41
CA ASP A 391 13.49 15.51 24.33
C ASP A 391 14.07 14.48 23.35
N GLY A 392 13.99 13.21 23.75
CA GLY A 392 14.35 12.06 22.92
C GLY A 392 13.18 11.09 22.75
N MET A 393 13.42 10.01 22.00
CA MET A 393 12.38 9.01 21.69
C MET A 393 11.72 8.39 22.93
N ALA A 394 12.46 8.18 24.01
CA ALA A 394 11.90 7.68 25.27
C ALA A 394 10.88 8.67 25.88
N SER A 395 11.16 9.98 25.81
CA SER A 395 10.23 11.03 26.25
C SER A 395 8.94 10.99 25.42
N PHE A 396 9.07 10.97 24.08
CA PHE A 396 7.92 10.94 23.18
C PHE A 396 7.06 9.70 23.38
N ASN A 397 7.67 8.53 23.56
CA ASN A 397 6.92 7.29 23.81
C ASN A 397 6.11 7.39 25.11
N ARG A 398 6.70 7.90 26.19
CA ARG A 398 5.98 8.08 27.47
C ARG A 398 4.79 9.02 27.32
N HIS A 399 4.99 10.20 26.73
CA HIS A 399 3.90 11.17 26.54
C HIS A 399 2.82 10.66 25.58
N SER A 400 3.22 9.95 24.53
CA SER A 400 2.26 9.35 23.60
C SER A 400 1.44 8.24 24.28
N VAL A 401 2.06 7.37 25.06
CA VAL A 401 1.36 6.32 25.82
C VAL A 401 0.39 6.94 26.82
N ASP A 402 0.84 7.92 27.61
CA ASP A 402 -0.01 8.67 28.54
C ASP A 402 -1.22 9.30 27.83
N TRP A 403 -0.99 9.98 26.71
CA TRP A 403 -2.07 10.61 25.96
C TRP A 403 -3.07 9.60 25.39
N HIS A 404 -2.60 8.52 24.75
CA HIS A 404 -3.50 7.48 24.24
C HIS A 404 -4.29 6.83 25.37
N HIS A 405 -3.65 6.68 26.53
CA HIS A 405 -4.28 6.16 27.72
C HIS A 405 -5.40 7.09 28.21
N ARG A 406 -5.12 8.38 28.41
CA ARG A 406 -6.14 9.38 28.77
C ARG A 406 -7.28 9.48 27.76
N MET A 407 -6.97 9.43 26.46
CA MET A 407 -8.00 9.44 25.41
C MET A 407 -8.86 8.18 25.43
N THR A 408 -8.28 7.03 25.82
CA THR A 408 -9.03 5.79 26.00
C THR A 408 -9.97 5.92 27.18
N LEU A 409 -9.51 6.38 28.35
CA LEU A 409 -10.37 6.64 29.52
C LEU A 409 -11.51 7.61 29.20
N LYS A 410 -11.23 8.74 28.54
CA LYS A 410 -12.27 9.70 28.12
C LYS A 410 -13.31 9.11 27.16
N ARG A 411 -12.89 8.20 26.27
CA ARG A 411 -13.83 7.48 25.39
C ARG A 411 -14.66 6.46 26.16
N LEU A 412 -14.07 5.82 27.17
CA LEU A 412 -14.74 4.86 28.04
C LEU A 412 -15.78 5.55 28.94
N GLU A 413 -15.52 6.77 29.41
CA GLU A 413 -16.51 7.61 30.12
C GLU A 413 -17.73 7.97 29.26
N GLY A 414 -17.59 7.98 27.93
CA GLY A 414 -18.67 8.25 26.97
C GLY A 414 -19.43 7.01 26.49
N SER A 415 -18.97 5.80 26.82
CA SER A 415 -19.63 4.53 26.44
C SER A 415 -20.58 4.07 27.56
N GLU A 416 -21.76 3.58 27.17
CA GLU A 416 -22.90 3.25 28.04
C GLU A 416 -22.53 2.75 29.45
N ASN A 417 -23.21 3.31 30.45
CA ASN A 417 -23.12 2.99 31.88
C ASN A 417 -23.55 1.54 32.18
N LEU A 418 -22.87 0.54 31.61
CA LEU A 418 -23.11 -0.86 31.90
C LEU A 418 -22.79 -1.12 33.37
N LYS A 419 -23.79 -1.61 34.08
CA LYS A 419 -23.73 -2.04 35.48
C LYS A 419 -24.22 -3.48 35.55
N TRP A 420 -23.60 -4.27 36.40
CA TRP A 420 -23.97 -5.65 36.68
C TRP A 420 -23.96 -5.89 38.18
N GLU A 421 -24.72 -6.88 38.63
CA GLU A 421 -24.80 -7.23 40.04
C GLU A 421 -23.74 -8.26 40.41
N SER A 422 -23.17 -8.16 41.61
CA SER A 422 -22.31 -9.19 42.17
C SER A 422 -23.08 -9.96 43.24
N ASP A 423 -23.01 -11.29 43.21
CA ASP A 423 -23.65 -12.16 44.21
C ASP A 423 -22.95 -12.10 45.57
N LEU A 424 -21.71 -11.60 45.59
CA LEU A 424 -20.97 -11.25 46.79
C LEU A 424 -20.77 -9.75 46.87
N ALA A 425 -21.00 -9.19 48.06
CA ALA A 425 -20.53 -7.86 48.40
C ALA A 425 -19.00 -7.86 48.61
N GLU A 426 -18.43 -6.68 48.83
CA GLU A 426 -17.05 -6.61 49.32
C GLU A 426 -16.91 -7.44 50.61
N CYS A 427 -15.89 -8.29 50.66
CA CYS A 427 -15.67 -9.21 51.77
C CYS A 427 -14.18 -9.33 52.09
N VAL A 428 -13.88 -9.91 53.25
CA VAL A 428 -12.50 -10.18 53.70
C VAL A 428 -12.32 -11.68 53.84
N ILE A 429 -11.29 -12.22 53.18
CA ILE A 429 -10.91 -13.64 53.23
C ILE A 429 -9.45 -13.69 53.68
N ASP A 430 -9.19 -14.30 54.84
CA ASP A 430 -7.84 -14.41 55.45
C ASP A 430 -7.04 -13.09 55.46
N GLY A 431 -7.73 -11.97 55.72
CA GLY A 431 -7.13 -10.64 55.75
C GLY A 431 -7.01 -9.93 54.40
N TYR A 432 -7.34 -10.59 53.28
CA TYR A 432 -7.41 -9.96 51.97
C TYR A 432 -8.77 -9.32 51.74
N THR A 433 -8.79 -8.06 51.30
CA THR A 433 -10.02 -7.37 50.90
C THR A 433 -10.35 -7.70 49.46
N CYS A 434 -11.50 -8.33 49.23
CA CYS A 434 -12.00 -8.72 47.92
C CYS A 434 -13.16 -7.82 47.51
N ARG A 435 -12.93 -6.89 46.58
CA ARG A 435 -13.93 -5.91 46.13
C ARG A 435 -14.45 -6.22 44.73
N PRO A 436 -15.76 -6.45 44.54
CA PRO A 436 -16.32 -6.67 43.21
C PRO A 436 -16.31 -5.37 42.39
N LEU A 437 -15.95 -5.49 41.11
CA LEU A 437 -16.04 -4.41 40.13
C LEU A 437 -17.34 -4.57 39.36
N THR A 438 -18.35 -3.75 39.67
CA THR A 438 -19.75 -3.95 39.25
C THR A 438 -20.23 -3.01 38.14
N ASN A 439 -19.32 -2.24 37.56
CA ASN A 439 -19.65 -1.33 36.47
C ASN A 439 -18.44 -1.07 35.58
N HIS A 440 -18.73 -0.62 34.37
CA HIS A 440 -17.73 -0.33 33.34
C HIS A 440 -16.64 0.64 33.83
N ALA A 441 -17.00 1.68 34.59
CA ALA A 441 -16.04 2.67 35.08
C ALA A 441 -15.05 2.06 36.09
N ALA A 442 -15.53 1.25 37.04
CA ALA A 442 -14.69 0.57 38.02
C ALA A 442 -13.75 -0.45 37.36
N LEU A 443 -14.26 -1.22 36.38
CA LEU A 443 -13.46 -2.17 35.61
C LEU A 443 -12.39 -1.47 34.75
N SER A 444 -12.73 -0.32 34.17
CA SER A 444 -11.81 0.53 33.40
C SER A 444 -10.70 1.11 34.27
N LYS A 445 -11.06 1.59 35.47
CA LYS A 445 -10.10 2.09 36.45
C LYS A 445 -9.15 0.99 36.92
N GLU A 446 -9.64 -0.22 37.17
CA GLU A 446 -8.80 -1.38 37.50
C GLU A 446 -7.80 -1.67 36.38
N GLY A 447 -8.27 -1.78 35.13
CA GLY A 447 -7.40 -2.03 33.98
C GLY A 447 -6.32 -0.97 33.79
N TYR A 448 -6.61 0.29 34.15
CA TYR A 448 -5.61 1.35 34.19
C TYR A 448 -4.59 1.16 35.32
N GLU A 449 -5.05 1.10 36.56
CA GLU A 449 -4.19 1.06 37.75
C GLU A 449 -3.30 -0.18 37.77
N GLN A 450 -3.78 -1.28 37.20
CA GLN A 450 -3.05 -2.55 37.10
C GLN A 450 -2.41 -2.79 35.71
N SER A 451 -2.53 -1.86 34.76
CA SER A 451 -1.90 -1.95 33.43
C SER A 451 -2.21 -3.25 32.66
N HIS A 452 -3.46 -3.72 32.70
CA HIS A 452 -3.88 -4.94 32.00
C HIS A 452 -5.28 -4.86 31.37
N CYS A 453 -5.56 -5.75 30.42
CA CYS A 453 -6.72 -5.67 29.50
C CYS A 453 -8.07 -6.14 30.07
N VAL A 454 -8.26 -6.09 31.39
CA VAL A 454 -9.48 -6.60 32.07
C VAL A 454 -10.79 -5.94 31.60
N VAL A 455 -10.69 -4.74 31.00
CA VAL A 455 -11.82 -4.02 30.42
C VAL A 455 -12.48 -4.78 29.27
N SER A 456 -11.75 -5.65 28.57
CA SER A 456 -12.28 -6.45 27.45
C SER A 456 -13.42 -7.40 27.86
N TYR A 457 -13.59 -7.67 29.17
CA TYR A 457 -14.63 -8.53 29.73
C TYR A 457 -15.93 -7.79 30.08
N VAL A 458 -16.06 -6.49 29.77
CA VAL A 458 -17.22 -5.67 30.16
C VAL A 458 -18.57 -6.26 29.75
N TYR A 459 -18.69 -6.79 28.53
CA TYR A 459 -19.94 -7.38 28.04
C TYR A 459 -20.24 -8.72 28.69
N LEU A 460 -19.21 -9.55 28.93
CA LEU A 460 -19.39 -10.80 29.66
C LEU A 460 -19.82 -10.56 31.12
N CYS A 461 -19.36 -9.46 31.72
CA CYS A 461 -19.84 -9.05 33.04
C CYS A 461 -21.30 -8.61 33.01
N ALA A 462 -21.68 -7.80 32.01
CA ALA A 462 -23.05 -7.35 31.79
C ALA A 462 -24.03 -8.52 31.53
N ASP A 463 -23.58 -9.57 30.85
CA ASP A 463 -24.37 -10.75 30.49
C ASP A 463 -24.46 -11.81 31.61
N ASP A 464 -23.98 -11.52 32.83
CA ASP A 464 -23.95 -12.47 33.97
C ASP A 464 -23.06 -13.72 33.73
N LEU A 465 -22.05 -13.61 32.85
CA LEU A 465 -21.12 -14.71 32.50
C LEU A 465 -19.72 -14.57 33.09
N TYR A 466 -19.35 -13.36 33.53
CA TYR A 466 -18.02 -13.07 34.05
C TYR A 466 -18.06 -12.11 35.25
N ARG A 467 -17.16 -12.26 36.22
CA ARG A 467 -17.06 -11.36 37.39
C ARG A 467 -15.63 -11.03 37.68
N VAL A 468 -15.39 -9.77 38.04
CA VAL A 468 -14.05 -9.26 38.30
C VAL A 468 -13.97 -8.69 39.71
N PHE A 469 -12.91 -9.04 40.41
CA PHE A 469 -12.59 -8.57 41.75
C PHE A 469 -11.23 -7.90 41.80
N SER A 470 -11.17 -6.78 42.50
CA SER A 470 -9.93 -6.16 42.98
C SER A 470 -9.60 -6.79 44.33
N ILE A 471 -8.47 -7.49 44.43
CA ILE A 471 -8.02 -8.15 45.65
C ILE A 471 -6.83 -7.36 46.22
N ILE A 472 -6.93 -6.94 47.48
CA ILE A 472 -5.91 -6.15 48.16
C ILE A 472 -5.41 -6.96 49.36
N SER A 473 -4.11 -7.23 49.41
CA SER A 473 -3.47 -7.94 50.51
C SER A 473 -3.37 -7.06 51.78
N PRO A 474 -3.13 -7.66 52.96
CA PRO A 474 -2.84 -6.90 54.18
C PRO A 474 -1.66 -5.92 54.03
N GLY A 475 -0.70 -6.25 53.16
CA GLY A 475 0.46 -5.39 52.85
C GLY A 475 0.17 -4.29 51.82
N GLY A 476 -1.06 -4.22 51.28
CA GLY A 476 -1.48 -3.22 50.30
C GLY A 476 -1.20 -3.59 48.84
N GLU A 477 -0.60 -4.75 48.57
CA GLU A 477 -0.44 -5.26 47.20
C GLU A 477 -1.80 -5.57 46.59
N ARG A 478 -2.00 -5.12 45.35
CA ARG A 478 -3.26 -5.28 44.64
C ARG A 478 -3.11 -6.22 43.46
N THR A 479 -4.05 -7.12 43.31
CA THR A 479 -4.18 -8.07 42.20
C THR A 479 -5.61 -8.03 41.66
N THR A 480 -5.81 -8.48 40.44
CA THR A 480 -7.13 -8.55 39.81
C THR A 480 -7.48 -10.00 39.49
N LEU A 481 -8.66 -10.43 39.97
CA LEU A 481 -9.21 -11.75 39.76
C LEU A 481 -10.40 -11.68 38.80
N GLY A 482 -10.44 -12.59 37.83
CA GLY A 482 -11.56 -12.85 36.94
C GLY A 482 -12.13 -14.24 37.14
N LEU A 483 -13.45 -14.30 37.34
CA LEU A 483 -14.24 -15.51 37.48
C LEU A 483 -15.13 -15.69 36.26
N GLU A 484 -15.21 -16.91 35.73
CA GLU A 484 -16.07 -17.28 34.61
C GLU A 484 -17.11 -18.32 35.03
N LEU A 485 -18.32 -18.19 34.50
CA LEU A 485 -19.41 -19.14 34.74
C LEU A 485 -19.32 -20.33 33.76
N HIS A 486 -19.30 -21.55 34.30
CA HIS A 486 -19.25 -22.78 33.51
C HIS A 486 -20.45 -23.71 33.77
N GLY A 487 -21.05 -24.18 32.67
CA GLY A 487 -21.75 -25.48 32.54
C GLY A 487 -22.91 -25.80 33.50
N ASP A 488 -23.37 -27.06 33.48
CA ASP A 488 -24.38 -27.61 34.39
C ASP A 488 -23.72 -28.66 35.31
N PRO A 489 -23.68 -28.45 36.65
CA PRO A 489 -24.23 -27.30 37.36
C PRO A 489 -23.42 -26.03 37.15
N ALA A 490 -24.12 -24.89 37.17
CA ALA A 490 -23.55 -23.56 36.94
C ALA A 490 -22.62 -23.16 38.10
N LEU A 491 -21.31 -23.34 37.88
CA LEU A 491 -20.25 -23.06 38.84
C LEU A 491 -19.32 -21.97 38.31
N TRP A 492 -18.88 -21.10 39.21
CA TRP A 492 -17.89 -20.07 38.93
C TRP A 492 -16.50 -20.57 39.29
N SER A 493 -15.56 -20.46 38.35
CA SER A 493 -14.15 -20.79 38.61
C SER A 493 -13.22 -19.66 38.20
N VAL A 494 -12.02 -19.67 38.76
CA VAL A 494 -10.96 -18.73 38.40
C VAL A 494 -10.56 -18.96 36.95
N GLN A 495 -10.78 -17.94 36.12
CA GLN A 495 -10.30 -17.93 34.73
C GLN A 495 -8.91 -17.29 34.65
N GLN A 496 -8.70 -16.21 35.43
CA GLN A 496 -7.45 -15.48 35.46
C GLN A 496 -7.29 -14.73 36.78
N HIS A 497 -6.10 -14.81 37.40
CA HIS A 497 -5.72 -13.99 38.55
C HIS A 497 -4.31 -13.45 38.33
N GLN A 498 -4.15 -12.13 38.29
CA GLN A 498 -2.88 -11.49 37.91
C GLN A 498 -2.54 -10.27 38.76
N GLY A 499 -1.25 -9.96 38.86
CA GLY A 499 -0.73 -8.72 39.43
C GLY A 499 -0.59 -7.60 38.38
N TYR A 500 0.10 -6.54 38.79
CA TYR A 500 0.39 -5.38 37.94
C TYR A 500 1.03 -5.82 36.61
N SER A 501 0.55 -5.30 35.49
CA SER A 501 0.99 -5.61 34.13
C SER A 501 0.95 -7.11 33.75
N ASN A 502 0.07 -7.91 34.35
CA ASN A 502 -0.01 -9.37 34.19
C ASN A 502 1.21 -10.11 34.77
N GLU A 503 1.80 -9.59 35.84
CA GLU A 503 2.82 -10.30 36.60
C GLU A 503 2.20 -11.46 37.40
N ALA A 504 3.05 -12.45 37.71
CA ALA A 504 2.69 -13.57 38.56
C ALA A 504 2.31 -13.10 39.97
N ILE A 505 1.38 -13.80 40.60
CA ILE A 505 0.89 -13.52 41.95
C ILE A 505 1.50 -14.49 42.97
N PRO A 506 1.58 -14.11 44.26
CA PRO A 506 1.94 -15.04 45.32
C PRO A 506 0.92 -16.19 45.47
N GLU A 507 1.36 -17.38 45.87
CA GLU A 507 0.48 -18.55 46.12
C GLU A 507 -0.65 -18.23 47.12
N ALA A 508 -0.37 -17.39 48.11
CA ALA A 508 -1.37 -16.93 49.06
C ALA A 508 -2.53 -16.21 48.35
N ALA A 509 -2.26 -15.37 47.36
CA ALA A 509 -3.29 -14.67 46.59
C ALA A 509 -4.08 -15.64 45.70
N GLU A 510 -3.41 -16.62 45.09
CA GLU A 510 -4.07 -17.67 44.30
C GLU A 510 -5.08 -18.47 45.13
N ALA A 511 -4.69 -18.87 46.35
CA ALA A 511 -5.58 -19.55 47.29
C ALA A 511 -6.80 -18.71 47.70
N ILE A 512 -6.66 -17.38 47.79
CA ILE A 512 -7.81 -16.47 47.99
C ILE A 512 -8.73 -16.49 46.77
N GLY A 513 -8.17 -16.52 45.55
CA GLY A 513 -8.94 -16.63 44.32
C GLY A 513 -9.86 -17.85 44.30
N ASP A 514 -9.32 -19.02 44.65
CA ASP A 514 -10.09 -20.27 44.70
C ASP A 514 -11.18 -20.27 45.77
N LYS A 515 -10.87 -19.74 46.97
CA LYS A 515 -11.85 -19.57 48.05
C LYS A 515 -12.98 -18.63 47.62
N LEU A 516 -12.62 -17.52 46.98
CA LEU A 516 -13.60 -16.54 46.49
C LEU A 516 -14.48 -17.13 45.38
N ALA A 517 -13.93 -17.91 44.46
CA ALA A 517 -14.69 -18.61 43.42
C ALA A 517 -15.72 -19.61 44.01
N THR A 518 -15.31 -20.34 45.06
CA THR A 518 -16.18 -21.27 45.79
C THR A 518 -17.34 -20.52 46.46
N LEU A 519 -17.03 -19.47 47.22
CA LEU A 519 -18.04 -18.63 47.89
C LEU A 519 -19.00 -17.97 46.88
N TYR A 520 -18.47 -17.53 45.73
CA TYR A 520 -19.27 -16.91 44.69
C TYR A 520 -20.24 -17.92 44.07
N SER A 521 -19.78 -19.15 43.83
CA SER A 521 -20.62 -20.25 43.35
C SER A 521 -21.77 -20.57 44.30
N GLU A 522 -21.50 -20.65 45.61
CA GLU A 522 -22.53 -20.89 46.63
C GLU A 522 -23.57 -19.76 46.66
N ALA A 523 -23.12 -18.51 46.60
CA ALA A 523 -24.00 -17.34 46.57
C ALA A 523 -24.87 -17.32 45.30
N TYR A 524 -24.28 -17.63 44.15
CA TYR A 524 -24.96 -17.73 42.86
C TYR A 524 -26.03 -18.83 42.86
N LEU A 525 -25.70 -20.04 43.33
CA LEU A 525 -26.66 -21.15 43.44
C LEU A 525 -27.82 -20.82 44.40
N LYS A 526 -27.54 -20.11 45.50
CA LYS A 526 -28.58 -19.63 46.43
C LYS A 526 -29.51 -18.60 45.76
N ARG A 527 -28.99 -17.71 44.91
CA ARG A 527 -29.80 -16.79 44.09
C ARG A 527 -30.69 -17.55 43.11
N LEU A 528 -30.16 -18.55 42.40
CA LEU A 528 -30.93 -19.39 41.47
C LEU A 528 -32.04 -20.18 42.18
N GLY A 529 -31.76 -20.76 43.35
CA GLY A 529 -32.75 -21.46 44.17
C GLY A 529 -33.88 -20.56 44.68
N LYS A 530 -33.60 -19.28 44.94
CA LYS A 530 -34.63 -18.26 45.27
C LYS A 530 -35.46 -17.84 44.06
N ARG A 531 -34.88 -17.80 42.85
CA ARG A 531 -35.59 -17.47 41.59
C ARG A 531 -36.52 -18.58 41.12
N LYS A 532 -36.23 -19.87 41.38
CA LYS A 532 -37.14 -21.00 41.05
C LYS A 532 -38.38 -21.12 41.97
N ARG A 533 -38.42 -20.40 43.09
CA ARG A 533 -39.52 -20.42 44.08
C ARG A 533 -40.43 -19.19 44.01
N ARG A 534 -40.13 -18.23 43.14
CA ARG A 534 -41.01 -17.11 42.73
C ARG A 534 -41.56 -17.43 41.36
#